data_AF-A0ABD3SQD4-F1
#
_entry.id   AF-A0ABD3SQD4-F1
#
_cell.length_a   1.000
_cell.length_b   1.000
_cell.length_c   1.000
_cell.angle_alpha   90.00
_cell.angle_beta   90.00
_cell.angle_gamma   90.00
#
_symmetry.space_group_name_H-M   'P 1'
#
loop_
_entity.id
_entity.type
_entity.pdbx_description
1 polymer ?
#
loop_
_entity_poly.entity_id
_entity_poly.type
_entity_poly.pdbx_seq_one_letter_code
_entity_poly.pdbx_strand_id
1 'polypeptide(L)'
;MLRRLLTTVILHSSFTHGFNIVLAGGTGKVGAALSSALANDGHDVTILCRNAFLAAAPNRVSGDFGWLGRVFLERHPGVKLRDWDGGDLLDIVGRDFLGWQEDALVGADAVVNLVGGFTRQREMAAERIVRESLRVNPTALQITVSPRDDELRMISPGGLSTKAARLKQCEDLVTVNCPNFECLRIEANRIDDACDRIKNVIYSRLK
;
A
#
# COMPACT_ATOMS: atom_id res chain seq x y z
N MET A 1 18.13 -30.81 -51.77
CA MET A 1 18.98 -30.35 -50.64
C MET A 1 18.42 -29.04 -50.11
N LEU A 2 17.58 -29.07 -49.06
CA LEU A 2 17.15 -27.85 -48.36
C LEU A 2 17.03 -28.16 -46.86
N ARG A 3 18.10 -27.89 -46.11
CA ARG A 3 18.09 -27.99 -44.64
C ARG A 3 17.44 -26.72 -44.07
N ARG A 4 16.23 -26.84 -43.53
CA ARG A 4 15.61 -25.79 -42.72
C ARG A 4 16.25 -25.80 -41.33
N LEU A 5 16.99 -24.76 -40.99
CA LEU A 5 17.41 -24.45 -39.64
C LEU A 5 16.18 -23.97 -38.85
N LEU A 6 15.77 -24.74 -37.85
CA LEU A 6 14.85 -24.28 -36.80
C LEU A 6 15.67 -23.47 -35.80
N THR A 7 15.49 -22.15 -35.83
CA THR A 7 16.01 -21.25 -34.80
C THR A 7 15.02 -21.25 -33.64
N THR A 8 15.29 -22.05 -32.61
CA THR A 8 14.55 -22.00 -31.34
C THR A 8 14.95 -20.72 -30.61
N VAL A 9 14.07 -19.71 -30.62
CA VAL A 9 14.22 -18.52 -29.78
C VAL A 9 13.87 -18.94 -28.35
N ILE A 10 14.89 -19.18 -27.52
CA ILE A 10 14.72 -19.36 -26.08
C ILE A 10 14.52 -17.97 -25.49
N LEU A 11 13.26 -17.57 -25.34
CA LEU A 11 12.88 -16.43 -24.50
C LEU A 11 13.23 -16.79 -23.06
N HIS A 12 14.39 -16.31 -22.59
CA HIS A 12 14.68 -16.27 -21.17
C HIS A 12 13.73 -15.24 -20.55
N SER A 13 12.55 -15.70 -20.11
CA SER A 13 11.79 -14.96 -19.11
C SER A 13 12.62 -14.96 -17.85
N SER A 14 13.31 -13.86 -17.56
CA SER A 14 13.82 -13.59 -16.23
C SER A 14 12.63 -13.69 -15.30
N PHE A 15 12.51 -14.80 -14.56
CA PHE A 15 11.53 -14.92 -13.49
C PHE A 15 11.94 -13.90 -12.43
N THR A 16 11.39 -12.69 -12.52
CA THR A 16 11.39 -11.76 -11.41
C THR A 16 10.66 -12.45 -10.29
N HIS A 17 11.34 -12.68 -9.16
CA HIS A 17 10.68 -13.18 -7.97
C HIS A 17 9.57 -12.18 -7.61
N GLY A 18 8.32 -12.64 -7.59
CA GLY A 18 7.20 -11.79 -7.19
C GLY A 18 7.37 -11.43 -5.71
N PHE A 19 7.24 -10.15 -5.39
CA PHE A 19 7.22 -9.67 -4.00
C PHE A 19 5.83 -9.77 -3.40
N ASN A 20 5.77 -9.95 -2.09
CA ASN A 20 4.57 -9.81 -1.27
C ASN A 20 4.50 -8.39 -0.70
N ILE A 21 3.58 -7.58 -1.22
CA ILE A 21 3.50 -6.15 -0.89
C ILE A 21 2.20 -5.85 -0.14
N VAL A 22 2.30 -5.27 1.04
CA VAL A 22 1.14 -4.87 1.85
C VAL A 22 0.87 -3.38 1.69
N LEU A 23 -0.36 -3.01 1.37
CA LEU A 23 -0.78 -1.61 1.20
C LEU A 23 -1.82 -1.22 2.24
N ALA A 24 -1.43 -0.42 3.22
CA ALA A 24 -2.37 0.21 4.14
C ALA A 24 -2.98 1.46 3.50
N GLY A 25 -4.31 1.55 3.45
CA GLY A 25 -4.98 2.62 2.68
C GLY A 25 -5.00 2.38 1.17
N GLY A 26 -4.81 1.12 0.74
CA GLY A 26 -4.75 0.74 -0.68
C GLY A 26 -6.04 0.96 -1.47
N THR A 27 -7.17 1.25 -0.82
CA THR A 27 -8.45 1.54 -1.50
C THR A 27 -8.61 3.00 -1.97
N GLY A 28 -7.67 3.88 -1.61
CA GLY A 28 -7.61 5.24 -2.16
C GLY A 28 -7.11 5.26 -3.61
N LYS A 29 -7.21 6.41 -4.28
CA LYS A 29 -6.84 6.56 -5.71
C LYS A 29 -5.42 6.07 -6.03
N VAL A 30 -4.43 6.49 -5.23
CA VAL A 30 -3.03 6.07 -5.39
C VAL A 30 -2.87 4.58 -5.09
N GLY A 31 -3.49 4.08 -4.04
CA GLY A 31 -3.41 2.66 -3.67
C GLY A 31 -4.02 1.72 -4.72
N ALA A 32 -5.14 2.12 -5.34
CA ALA A 32 -5.79 1.35 -6.39
C ALA A 32 -4.92 1.30 -7.67
N ALA A 33 -4.36 2.44 -8.07
CA ALA A 33 -3.44 2.51 -9.20
C ALA A 33 -2.15 1.72 -8.94
N LEU A 34 -1.55 1.89 -7.75
CA LEU A 34 -0.33 1.20 -7.36
C LEU A 34 -0.54 -0.32 -7.29
N SER A 35 -1.62 -0.79 -6.67
CA SER A 35 -1.92 -2.23 -6.57
C SER A 35 -2.12 -2.87 -7.95
N SER A 36 -2.81 -2.18 -8.87
CA SER A 36 -2.93 -2.62 -10.26
C SER A 36 -1.56 -2.71 -10.93
N ALA A 37 -0.74 -1.65 -10.81
CA ALA A 37 0.59 -1.61 -11.42
C ALA A 37 1.53 -2.69 -10.87
N LEU A 38 1.53 -2.94 -9.55
CA LEU A 38 2.34 -3.97 -8.91
C LEU A 38 1.87 -5.38 -9.29
N ALA A 39 0.55 -5.61 -9.35
CA ALA A 39 0.00 -6.90 -9.76
C ALA A 39 0.30 -7.21 -11.24
N ASN A 40 0.26 -6.20 -12.11
CA ASN A 40 0.64 -6.35 -13.53
C ASN A 40 2.13 -6.68 -13.70
N ASP A 41 2.98 -6.26 -12.75
CA ASP A 41 4.40 -6.61 -12.70
C ASP A 41 4.66 -7.99 -12.05
N GLY A 42 3.60 -8.73 -11.69
CA GLY A 42 3.69 -10.09 -11.17
C GLY A 42 3.89 -10.19 -9.66
N HIS A 43 3.57 -9.14 -8.90
CA HIS A 43 3.63 -9.14 -7.44
C HIS A 43 2.30 -9.52 -6.80
N ASP A 44 2.37 -10.13 -5.62
CA ASP A 44 1.22 -10.35 -4.76
C ASP A 44 0.99 -9.12 -3.89
N VAL A 45 -0.23 -8.59 -3.89
CA VAL A 45 -0.58 -7.35 -3.19
C VAL A 45 -1.70 -7.60 -2.20
N THR A 46 -1.45 -7.34 -0.91
CA THR A 46 -2.49 -7.37 0.13
C THR A 46 -2.87 -5.96 0.52
N ILE A 47 -4.11 -5.56 0.25
CA ILE A 47 -4.64 -4.25 0.66
C ILE A 47 -5.32 -4.38 2.01
N LEU A 48 -4.84 -3.61 2.99
CA LEU A 48 -5.50 -3.46 4.28
C LEU A 48 -6.61 -2.39 4.16
N CYS A 49 -7.85 -2.81 4.35
CA CYS A 49 -9.04 -1.97 4.23
C CYS A 49 -9.98 -2.15 5.42
N ARG A 50 -10.75 -1.11 5.76
CA ARG A 50 -11.67 -1.13 6.92
C ARG A 50 -12.80 -2.15 6.80
N ASN A 51 -13.13 -2.51 5.56
CA ASN A 51 -14.12 -3.52 5.25
C ASN A 51 -13.88 -4.08 3.84
N ALA A 52 -13.36 -5.29 3.75
CA ALA A 52 -13.03 -6.02 2.53
C ALA A 52 -14.28 -6.36 1.73
N PHE A 53 -15.37 -6.74 2.40
CA PHE A 53 -16.64 -7.02 1.74
C PHE A 53 -17.18 -5.80 1.00
N LEU A 54 -17.19 -4.62 1.64
CA LEU A 54 -17.65 -3.37 1.03
C LEU A 54 -16.67 -2.88 -0.04
N ALA A 55 -15.35 -3.03 0.17
CA ALA A 55 -14.35 -2.65 -0.80
C ALA A 55 -14.41 -3.51 -2.09
N ALA A 56 -14.81 -4.78 -1.98
CA ALA A 56 -15.01 -5.71 -3.09
C ALA A 56 -16.43 -5.65 -3.70
N ALA A 57 -17.37 -4.93 -3.09
CA ALA A 57 -18.76 -4.92 -3.53
C ALA A 57 -18.88 -4.51 -5.02
N PRO A 58 -19.78 -5.12 -5.81
CA PRO A 58 -19.92 -4.79 -7.23
C PRO A 58 -20.19 -3.31 -7.50
N ASN A 59 -20.92 -2.66 -6.58
CA ASN A 59 -21.22 -1.23 -6.60
C ASN A 59 -20.67 -0.58 -5.33
N ARG A 60 -20.26 0.68 -5.43
CA ARG A 60 -19.83 1.46 -4.27
C ARG A 60 -21.02 1.67 -3.32
N VAL A 61 -20.89 1.16 -2.09
CA VAL A 61 -21.96 1.22 -1.08
C VAL A 61 -21.88 2.49 -0.22
N SER A 62 -20.66 3.03 0.00
CA SER A 62 -20.45 4.27 0.76
C SER A 62 -19.23 5.05 0.27
N GLY A 63 -19.22 6.35 0.58
CA GLY A 63 -18.06 7.22 0.46
C GLY A 63 -16.94 6.89 1.47
N ASP A 64 -17.34 6.40 2.64
CA ASP A 64 -16.53 6.34 3.87
C ASP A 64 -15.59 5.14 3.90
N PHE A 65 -15.98 4.06 3.24
CA PHE A 65 -15.18 2.86 3.05
C PHE A 65 -14.67 2.87 1.62
N GLY A 66 -13.35 2.91 1.42
CA GLY A 66 -12.78 2.93 0.07
C GLY A 66 -13.23 1.73 -0.76
N TRP A 67 -13.20 1.87 -2.09
CA TRP A 67 -13.85 0.93 -3.01
C TRP A 67 -12.97 0.64 -4.22
N LEU A 68 -12.80 -0.65 -4.54
CA LEU A 68 -12.12 -1.13 -5.76
C LEU A 68 -13.13 -1.78 -6.71
N GLY A 69 -14.09 -2.51 -6.15
CA GLY A 69 -15.13 -3.22 -6.88
C GLY A 69 -14.71 -4.59 -7.40
N ARG A 70 -15.70 -5.47 -7.58
CA ARG A 70 -15.47 -6.86 -8.00
C ARG A 70 -14.71 -6.99 -9.32
N VAL A 71 -15.05 -6.17 -10.31
CA VAL A 71 -14.40 -6.18 -11.64
C VAL A 71 -12.91 -5.86 -11.56
N PHE A 72 -12.50 -4.99 -10.63
CA PHE A 72 -11.09 -4.70 -10.40
C PHE A 72 -10.35 -5.94 -9.90
N LEU A 73 -10.90 -6.63 -8.89
CA LEU A 73 -10.27 -7.82 -8.29
C LEU A 73 -10.22 -8.99 -9.28
N GLU A 74 -11.27 -9.19 -10.08
CA GLU A 74 -11.28 -10.21 -11.15
C GLU A 74 -10.18 -9.98 -12.19
N ARG A 75 -9.83 -8.73 -12.47
CA ARG A 75 -8.75 -8.37 -13.41
C ARG A 75 -7.35 -8.49 -12.79
N HIS A 76 -7.23 -8.49 -11.47
CA HIS A 76 -5.96 -8.49 -10.76
C HIS A 76 -5.97 -9.60 -9.69
N PRO A 77 -5.85 -10.89 -10.08
CA PRO A 77 -5.95 -12.02 -9.14
C PRO A 77 -4.83 -12.06 -8.08
N GLY A 78 -3.72 -11.35 -8.30
CA GLY A 78 -2.67 -11.14 -7.29
C GLY A 78 -3.04 -10.12 -6.21
N VAL A 79 -4.15 -9.39 -6.35
CA VAL A 79 -4.62 -8.42 -5.34
C VAL A 79 -5.63 -9.08 -4.41
N LYS A 80 -5.31 -9.06 -3.12
CA LYS A 80 -6.15 -9.58 -2.02
C LYS A 80 -6.55 -8.45 -1.10
N LEU A 81 -7.72 -8.57 -0.48
CA LEU A 81 -8.20 -7.63 0.54
C LEU A 81 -8.12 -8.27 1.91
N ARG A 82 -7.76 -7.48 2.91
CA ARG A 82 -7.76 -7.90 4.31
C ARG A 82 -8.40 -6.83 5.19
N ASP A 83 -9.35 -7.25 6.01
CA ASP A 83 -9.95 -6.39 7.03
C ASP A 83 -8.91 -5.95 8.04
N TRP A 84 -8.91 -4.66 8.39
CA TRP A 84 -8.17 -4.11 9.52
C TRP A 84 -8.85 -2.84 10.05
N ASP A 85 -8.46 -2.38 11.23
CA ASP A 85 -9.12 -1.27 11.93
C ASP A 85 -8.72 0.12 11.41
N GLY A 86 -7.70 0.23 10.57
CA GLY A 86 -7.23 1.52 10.07
C GLY A 86 -6.82 2.50 11.18
N GLY A 87 -6.38 1.96 12.33
CA GLY A 87 -5.98 2.75 13.50
C GLY A 87 -7.12 3.21 14.40
N ASP A 88 -8.37 2.82 14.16
CA ASP A 88 -9.50 3.16 15.04
C ASP A 88 -10.44 1.97 15.23
N LEU A 89 -10.52 1.46 16.46
CA LEU A 89 -11.40 0.35 16.81
C LEU A 89 -12.89 0.70 16.71
N LEU A 90 -13.24 1.99 16.74
CA LEU A 90 -14.63 2.45 16.68
C LEU A 90 -15.17 2.53 15.25
N ASP A 91 -14.29 2.44 14.25
CA ASP A 91 -14.62 2.61 12.82
C ASP A 91 -14.54 1.26 12.06
N ILE A 92 -14.55 0.16 12.80
CA ILE A 92 -14.50 -1.21 12.28
C ILE A 92 -15.91 -1.65 11.87
N VAL A 93 -16.03 -2.08 10.62
CA VAL A 93 -17.28 -2.70 10.11
C VAL A 93 -17.06 -4.16 9.66
N GLY A 94 -15.79 -4.60 9.55
CA GLY A 94 -15.44 -5.98 9.21
C GLY A 94 -15.53 -6.93 10.41
N ARG A 95 -15.98 -8.17 10.19
CA ARG A 95 -16.03 -9.21 11.24
C ARG A 95 -14.68 -9.86 11.50
N ASP A 96 -13.77 -9.79 10.53
CA ASP A 96 -12.51 -10.51 10.54
C ASP A 96 -11.31 -9.59 10.78
N PHE A 97 -11.49 -8.40 11.34
CA PHE A 97 -10.41 -7.41 11.54
C PHE A 97 -9.28 -7.87 12.49
N LEU A 98 -9.39 -9.01 13.16
CA LEU A 98 -8.34 -9.60 13.98
C LEU A 98 -7.48 -10.55 13.15
N GLY A 99 -6.19 -10.66 13.48
CA GLY A 99 -5.25 -11.58 12.83
C GLY A 99 -4.65 -11.08 11.50
N TRP A 100 -5.01 -9.86 11.07
CA TRP A 100 -4.46 -9.28 9.84
C TRP A 100 -2.94 -9.15 9.89
N GLN A 101 -2.36 -9.00 11.09
CA GLN A 101 -0.93 -8.88 11.29
C GLN A 101 -0.22 -10.16 10.84
N GLU A 102 -0.68 -11.30 11.32
CA GLU A 102 -0.15 -12.61 10.97
C GLU A 102 -0.41 -12.95 9.50
N ASP A 103 -1.61 -12.65 9.00
CA ASP A 103 -2.02 -12.96 7.63
C ASP A 103 -1.28 -12.13 6.57
N ALA A 104 -1.05 -10.84 6.84
CA ALA A 104 -0.54 -9.89 5.85
C ALA A 104 0.95 -9.58 6.04
N LEU A 105 1.43 -9.40 7.28
CA LEU A 105 2.76 -8.82 7.52
C LEU A 105 3.88 -9.86 7.60
N VAL A 106 3.61 -11.10 8.04
CA VAL A 106 4.64 -12.14 8.27
C VAL A 106 5.47 -12.41 7.01
N GLY A 107 4.82 -12.49 5.85
CA GLY A 107 5.48 -12.76 4.56
C GLY A 107 5.76 -11.53 3.72
N ALA A 108 5.53 -10.32 4.23
CA ALA A 108 5.66 -9.09 3.46
C ALA A 108 7.13 -8.74 3.17
N ASP A 109 7.45 -8.49 1.91
CA ASP A 109 8.74 -7.90 1.52
C ASP A 109 8.72 -6.39 1.70
N ALA A 110 7.58 -5.76 1.44
CA ALA A 110 7.35 -4.33 1.66
C ALA A 110 5.97 -4.05 2.25
N VAL A 111 5.90 -3.01 3.08
CA VAL A 111 4.67 -2.46 3.65
C VAL A 111 4.62 -0.97 3.30
N VAL A 112 3.61 -0.57 2.52
CA VAL A 112 3.42 0.82 2.08
C VAL A 112 2.24 1.43 2.83
N ASN A 113 2.51 2.45 3.62
CA ASN A 113 1.51 3.21 4.34
C ASN A 113 1.00 4.40 3.51
N LEU A 114 -0.16 4.20 2.89
CA LEU A 114 -0.93 5.18 2.11
C LEU A 114 -2.17 5.68 2.88
N VAL A 115 -2.25 5.47 4.19
CA VAL A 115 -3.43 5.82 4.98
C VAL A 115 -3.73 7.31 4.83
N GLY A 116 -4.93 7.59 4.31
CA GLY A 116 -5.41 8.95 4.08
C GLY A 116 -5.81 9.68 5.35
N GLY A 117 -6.34 10.89 5.17
CA GLY A 117 -6.73 11.77 6.28
C GLY A 117 -5.53 12.38 7.00
N PHE A 118 -5.77 13.48 7.72
CA PHE A 118 -4.75 14.21 8.48
C PHE A 118 -5.18 14.40 9.93
N THR A 119 -5.81 13.36 10.48
CA THR A 119 -6.36 13.29 11.83
C THR A 119 -5.48 12.41 12.71
N ARG A 120 -5.80 12.34 14.01
CA ARG A 120 -5.13 11.43 14.96
C ARG A 120 -5.19 9.95 14.53
N GLN A 121 -6.23 9.56 13.79
CA GLN A 121 -6.37 8.21 13.27
C GLN A 121 -5.20 7.80 12.37
N ARG A 122 -4.62 8.73 11.60
CA ARG A 122 -3.45 8.44 10.77
C ARG A 122 -2.22 8.10 11.61
N GLU A 123 -2.02 8.81 12.71
CA GLU A 123 -0.92 8.54 13.65
C GLU A 123 -1.10 7.14 14.27
N MET A 124 -2.31 6.81 14.71
CA MET A 124 -2.64 5.49 15.26
C MET A 124 -2.45 4.37 14.24
N ALA A 125 -2.86 4.60 12.99
CA ALA A 125 -2.65 3.64 11.91
C ALA A 125 -1.15 3.42 11.64
N ALA A 126 -0.37 4.50 11.57
CA ALA A 126 1.08 4.42 11.37
C ALA A 126 1.78 3.68 12.54
N GLU A 127 1.47 4.04 13.78
CA GLU A 127 2.02 3.37 14.98
C GLU A 127 1.70 1.87 14.95
N ARG A 128 0.44 1.51 14.67
CA ARG A 128 0.02 0.12 14.66
C ARG A 128 0.69 -0.69 13.54
N ILE A 129 0.78 -0.16 12.32
CA ILE A 129 1.52 -0.84 11.24
C ILE A 129 2.97 -1.07 11.65
N VAL A 130 3.65 -0.04 12.14
CA VAL A 130 5.07 -0.11 12.49
C VAL A 130 5.29 -1.11 13.61
N ARG A 131 4.52 -0.99 14.70
CA ARG A 131 4.65 -1.86 15.87
C ARG A 131 4.40 -3.32 15.50
N GLU A 132 3.32 -3.61 14.77
CA GLU A 132 2.98 -4.98 14.40
C GLU A 132 3.95 -5.54 13.36
N SER A 133 4.43 -4.73 12.41
CA SER A 133 5.48 -5.14 11.47
C SER A 133 6.76 -5.52 12.21
N LEU A 134 7.21 -4.70 13.16
CA LEU A 134 8.39 -5.02 13.97
C LEU A 134 8.23 -6.28 14.81
N ARG A 135 7.01 -6.58 15.25
CA ARG A 135 6.70 -7.79 16.01
C ARG A 135 6.80 -9.05 15.15
N VAL A 136 6.24 -9.04 13.94
CA VAL A 136 6.06 -10.27 13.14
C VAL A 136 7.03 -10.40 11.96
N ASN A 137 7.53 -9.29 11.44
CA ASN A 137 8.45 -9.23 10.31
C ASN A 137 9.27 -7.92 10.33
N PRO A 138 10.29 -7.83 11.20
CA PRO A 138 11.10 -6.61 11.34
C PRO A 138 11.99 -6.31 10.13
N THR A 139 12.08 -7.22 9.16
CA THR A 139 12.92 -7.08 7.97
C THR A 139 12.22 -6.44 6.79
N ALA A 140 10.88 -6.42 6.78
CA ALA A 140 10.10 -5.82 5.70
C ALA A 140 10.46 -4.35 5.47
N LEU A 141 10.53 -3.94 4.21
CA LEU A 141 10.72 -2.54 3.82
C LEU A 141 9.48 -1.70 4.17
N GLN A 142 9.64 -0.71 5.04
CA GLN A 142 8.56 0.19 5.45
C GLN A 142 8.59 1.48 4.64
N ILE A 143 7.55 1.74 3.85
CA ILE A 143 7.43 2.96 3.04
C ILE A 143 6.28 3.81 3.58
N THR A 144 6.58 4.98 4.15
CA THR A 144 5.55 5.95 4.53
C THR A 144 5.38 6.98 3.43
N VAL A 145 4.15 7.16 2.95
CA VAL A 145 3.85 8.09 1.85
C VAL A 145 2.96 9.21 2.35
N SER A 146 3.42 10.44 2.18
CA SER A 146 2.77 11.66 2.63
C SER A 146 2.71 12.68 1.49
N PRO A 147 1.72 13.57 1.44
CA PRO A 147 1.75 14.71 0.54
C PRO A 147 2.88 15.68 0.93
N ARG A 148 3.37 16.46 -0.02
CA ARG A 148 4.23 17.62 0.28
C ARG A 148 3.47 18.68 1.09
N ASP A 149 4.22 19.47 1.84
CA ASP A 149 3.62 20.44 2.78
C ASP A 149 2.92 21.62 2.09
N ASP A 150 3.38 21.99 0.88
CA ASP A 150 2.71 22.96 0.00
C ASP A 150 1.39 22.41 -0.56
N GLU A 151 1.36 21.12 -0.89
CA GLU A 151 0.16 20.41 -1.36
C GLU A 151 -0.92 20.23 -0.29
N LEU A 152 -0.52 20.11 0.99
CA LEU A 152 -1.45 19.96 2.11
C LEU A 152 -2.51 21.06 2.16
N ARG A 153 -2.14 22.28 1.75
CA ARG A 153 -3.05 23.43 1.72
C ARG A 153 -4.20 23.22 0.76
N MET A 154 -3.93 22.57 -0.37
CA MET A 154 -4.91 22.36 -1.42
C MET A 154 -5.87 21.22 -1.08
N ILE A 155 -5.35 20.13 -0.52
CA ILE A 155 -6.14 18.91 -0.28
C ILE A 155 -6.83 18.88 1.08
N SER A 156 -6.42 19.73 2.03
CA SER A 156 -7.02 19.78 3.35
C SER A 156 -6.87 21.16 4.00
N PRO A 157 -7.78 22.10 3.72
CA PRO A 157 -7.71 23.45 4.28
C PRO A 157 -7.79 23.45 5.82
N GLY A 158 -7.13 24.45 6.44
CA GLY A 158 -7.10 24.66 7.89
C GLY A 158 -6.10 23.78 8.66
N GLY A 159 -5.68 24.23 9.85
CA GLY A 159 -4.86 23.43 10.78
C GLY A 159 -3.53 22.90 10.22
N LEU A 160 -2.92 23.64 9.28
CA LEU A 160 -1.77 23.15 8.50
C LEU A 160 -0.57 22.75 9.35
N SER A 161 -0.22 23.57 10.35
CA SER A 161 0.87 23.27 11.28
C SER A 161 0.63 21.96 12.03
N THR A 162 -0.60 21.75 12.52
CA THR A 162 -0.99 20.50 13.17
C THR A 162 -0.88 19.33 12.21
N LYS A 163 -1.40 19.45 10.98
CA LYS A 163 -1.37 18.37 9.97
C LYS A 163 0.05 18.01 9.56
N ALA A 164 0.90 19.00 9.30
CA ALA A 164 2.31 18.80 9.00
C ALA A 164 3.04 18.11 10.16
N ALA A 165 2.77 18.51 11.41
CA ALA A 165 3.31 17.84 12.58
C ALA A 165 2.86 16.37 12.67
N ARG A 166 1.60 16.04 12.36
CA ARG A 166 1.12 14.65 12.32
C ARG A 166 1.86 13.81 11.27
N LEU A 167 2.04 14.37 10.08
CA LEU A 167 2.77 13.67 9.01
C LEU A 167 4.21 13.42 9.42
N LYS A 168 4.87 14.42 10.01
CA LYS A 168 6.21 14.26 10.55
C LYS A 168 6.27 13.18 11.62
N GLN A 169 5.31 13.12 12.54
CA GLN A 169 5.26 12.05 13.54
C GLN A 169 5.15 10.66 12.91
N CYS A 170 4.36 10.51 11.84
CA CYS A 170 4.27 9.23 11.11
C CYS A 170 5.60 8.84 10.46
N GLU A 171 6.35 9.81 9.94
CA GLU A 171 7.67 9.59 9.34
C GLU A 171 8.72 9.26 10.40
N ASP A 172 8.69 9.96 11.53
CA ASP A 172 9.58 9.73 12.66
C ASP A 172 9.33 8.32 13.25
N LEU A 173 8.08 7.85 13.31
CA LEU A 173 7.76 6.47 13.73
C LEU A 173 8.49 5.42 12.89
N VAL A 174 8.52 5.59 11.57
CA VAL A 174 9.22 4.65 10.69
C VAL A 174 10.73 4.84 10.77
N THR A 175 11.20 6.09 10.68
CA THR A 175 12.64 6.43 10.65
C THR A 175 13.37 5.98 11.92
N VAL A 176 12.72 6.10 13.09
CA VAL A 176 13.33 5.76 14.38
C VAL A 176 13.31 4.26 14.65
N ASN A 177 12.26 3.55 14.22
CA ASN A 177 12.03 2.18 14.66
C ASN A 177 12.34 1.12 13.61
N CYS A 178 12.31 1.45 12.31
CA CYS A 178 12.43 0.47 11.24
C CYS A 178 13.84 0.55 10.61
N PRO A 179 14.60 -0.55 10.51
CA PRO A 179 15.93 -0.52 9.89
C PRO A 179 15.86 -0.39 8.37
N ASN A 180 14.82 -0.94 7.75
CA ASN A 180 14.57 -0.90 6.31
C ASN A 180 13.39 0.02 6.04
N PHE A 181 13.65 1.28 5.70
CA PHE A 181 12.58 2.24 5.46
C PHE A 181 12.85 3.24 4.35
N GLU A 182 11.76 3.89 3.92
CA GLU A 182 11.78 5.09 3.08
C GLU A 182 10.59 6.00 3.42
N CYS A 183 10.82 7.32 3.42
CA CYS A 183 9.77 8.32 3.64
C CYS A 183 9.58 9.14 2.36
N LEU A 184 8.43 8.98 1.69
CA LEU A 184 8.14 9.62 0.42
C LEU A 184 7.16 10.78 0.57
N ARG A 185 7.60 11.97 0.14
CA ARG A 185 6.76 13.16 -0.04
C ARG A 185 6.35 13.31 -1.50
N ILE A 186 5.07 13.11 -1.81
CA ILE A 186 4.51 13.11 -3.18
C ILE A 186 3.62 14.32 -3.45
N GLU A 187 3.50 14.71 -4.71
CA GLU A 187 2.58 15.75 -5.17
C GLU A 187 1.14 15.22 -5.17
N ALA A 188 0.17 16.04 -4.79
CA ALA A 188 -1.22 15.61 -4.86
C ALA A 188 -1.67 15.53 -6.32
N ASN A 189 -2.61 14.63 -6.60
CA ASN A 189 -3.19 14.43 -7.95
C ASN A 189 -2.23 13.95 -9.05
N ARG A 190 -0.93 13.75 -8.77
CA ARG A 190 0.05 13.13 -9.66
C ARG A 190 0.13 11.62 -9.40
N ILE A 191 -0.94 10.90 -9.73
CA ILE A 191 -1.11 9.48 -9.33
C ILE A 191 -0.05 8.59 -9.95
N ASP A 192 0.21 8.71 -11.26
CA ASP A 192 1.16 7.86 -11.96
C ASP A 192 2.58 8.08 -11.45
N ASP A 193 3.02 9.34 -11.32
CA ASP A 193 4.32 9.69 -10.73
C ASP A 193 4.48 9.16 -9.30
N ALA A 194 3.41 9.20 -8.49
CA ALA A 194 3.44 8.65 -7.14
C ALA A 194 3.65 7.13 -7.18
N CYS A 195 2.95 6.42 -8.08
CA CYS A 195 3.12 4.98 -8.26
C CYS A 195 4.55 4.64 -8.71
N ASP A 196 5.07 5.35 -9.71
CA ASP A 196 6.43 5.13 -10.22
C ASP A 196 7.49 5.35 -9.14
N ARG A 197 7.35 6.41 -8.35
CA ARG A 197 8.28 6.68 -7.24
C ARG A 197 8.24 5.58 -6.18
N ILE A 198 7.06 5.11 -5.80
CA ILE A 198 6.92 4.01 -4.81
C ILE A 198 7.53 2.72 -5.37
N LYS A 199 7.20 2.36 -6.63
CA LYS A 199 7.76 1.18 -7.30
C LYS A 199 9.27 1.23 -7.38
N ASN A 200 9.84 2.37 -7.76
CA ASN A 200 11.29 2.55 -7.82
C ASN A 200 11.98 2.31 -6.47
N VAL A 201 11.37 2.75 -5.36
CA VAL A 201 11.87 2.43 -4.02
C VAL A 201 11.81 0.93 -3.75
N ILE A 202 10.66 0.29 -3.96
CA ILE A 202 10.49 -1.16 -3.76
C ILE A 202 11.56 -1.93 -4.57
N TYR A 203 11.68 -1.63 -5.86
CA TYR A 203 12.59 -2.34 -6.77
C TYR A 203 14.05 -2.03 -6.56
N SER A 204 14.41 -0.89 -5.97
CA SER A 204 15.82 -0.59 -5.67
C SER A 204 16.28 -1.18 -4.34
N ARG A 205 15.34 -1.34 -3.39
CA ARG A 205 15.63 -1.79 -2.03
C ARG A 205 15.48 -3.29 -1.82
N LEU A 206 14.70 -3.98 -2.65
CA LEU A 206 14.46 -5.42 -2.56
C LEU A 206 15.24 -6.27 -3.58
N LYS A 207 16.26 -5.70 -4.26
CA LYS A 207 17.12 -6.46 -5.18
C LYS A 207 18.07 -7.40 -4.45
#